data_AF-A0A4V5PNC3-F1
#
_entry.id   AF-A0A4V5PNC3-F1
#
_cell.length_a   1.000
_cell.length_b   1.000
_cell.length_c   1.000
_cell.angle_alpha   90.00
_cell.angle_beta   90.00
_cell.angle_gamma   90.00
#
_symmetry.space_group_name_H-M   'P 1'
#
loop_
_entity.id
_entity.type
_entity.pdbx_description
1 polymer ?
#
loop_
_entity_poly.entity_id
_entity_poly.type
_entity_poly.pdbx_seq_one_letter_code
_entity_poly.pdbx_strand_id
1 'polypeptide(L)'
;MLGQDVEPLMQSIEEAAAGLLFPSESDFPIEAYRFGAEEPTPSVVLRARGLPPDTPVEETSLASFFEGLVEGDDDGSGRFRALVDLLQRELAELRVYRVGKVDIDAFVLGRHPSGMWLGVTTKLVET
;
A
#
# COMPACT_ATOMS: atom_id res chain seq x y z
N MET A 1 -16.64 -24.69 -1.49
CA MET A 1 -16.19 -23.42 -0.90
C MET A 1 -15.18 -22.87 -1.89
N LEU A 2 -15.55 -21.87 -2.69
CA LEU A 2 -14.66 -21.32 -3.71
C LEU A 2 -13.47 -20.70 -2.97
N GLY A 3 -12.28 -21.28 -3.12
CA GLY A 3 -11.05 -20.59 -2.76
C GLY A 3 -11.01 -19.34 -3.62
N GLN A 4 -11.15 -18.17 -2.99
CA GLN A 4 -11.12 -16.91 -3.71
C GLN A 4 -9.69 -16.71 -4.23
N ASP A 5 -9.48 -16.86 -5.53
CA ASP A 5 -8.20 -16.58 -6.18
C ASP A 5 -7.87 -15.09 -6.04
N VAL A 6 -6.67 -14.78 -5.56
CA VAL A 6 -6.18 -13.40 -5.38
C VAL A 6 -5.60 -12.79 -6.65
N GLU A 7 -5.32 -13.63 -7.63
CA GLU A 7 -4.67 -13.22 -8.89
C GLU A 7 -5.44 -12.14 -9.66
N PRO A 8 -6.77 -12.22 -9.88
CA PRO A 8 -7.49 -11.17 -10.60
C PRO A 8 -7.45 -9.82 -9.86
N LEU A 9 -7.48 -9.83 -8.52
CA LEU A 9 -7.36 -8.60 -7.74
C LEU A 9 -5.94 -8.04 -7.82
N MET A 10 -4.91 -8.88 -7.72
CA MET A 10 -3.52 -8.46 -7.87
C MET A 10 -3.26 -7.80 -9.22
N GLN A 11 -3.78 -8.39 -10.31
CA GLN A 11 -3.71 -7.79 -11.63
C GLN A 11 -4.43 -6.44 -11.69
N SER A 12 -5.64 -6.34 -11.10
CA SER A 12 -6.38 -5.08 -11.06
C SER A 12 -5.62 -3.98 -10.28
N ILE A 13 -4.96 -4.35 -9.18
CA ILE A 13 -4.14 -3.43 -8.38
C ILE A 13 -2.90 -3.00 -9.18
N GLU A 14 -2.24 -3.93 -9.86
CA GLU A 14 -1.07 -3.65 -10.71
C GLU A 14 -1.43 -2.68 -11.83
N GLU A 15 -2.53 -2.92 -12.54
CA GLU A 15 -3.01 -2.04 -13.61
C GLU A 15 -3.40 -0.65 -13.09
N ALA A 16 -4.06 -0.58 -11.92
CA ALA A 16 -4.42 0.70 -11.29
C ALA A 16 -3.17 1.49 -10.82
N ALA A 17 -2.15 0.79 -10.31
CA ALA A 17 -0.92 1.38 -9.82
C ALA A 17 0.10 1.70 -10.93
N ALA A 18 0.00 1.05 -12.10
CA ALA A 18 0.99 1.11 -13.16
C ALA A 18 1.28 2.54 -13.64
N GLY A 19 2.47 3.06 -13.34
CA GLY A 19 2.87 4.43 -13.73
C GLY A 19 2.30 5.53 -12.82
N LEU A 20 1.73 5.19 -11.66
CA LEU A 20 1.56 6.13 -10.57
C LEU A 20 2.89 6.29 -9.83
N LEU A 21 3.28 7.54 -9.61
CA LEU A 21 4.44 7.91 -8.83
C LEU A 21 3.96 8.63 -7.57
N PHE A 22 4.47 8.22 -6.41
CA PHE A 22 4.20 8.91 -5.16
C PHE A 22 5.05 10.18 -5.10
N PRO A 23 4.44 11.39 -5.03
CA PRO A 23 5.21 12.62 -5.01
C PRO A 23 5.84 12.80 -3.63
N SER A 24 7.13 12.49 -3.54
CA SER A 24 7.99 12.83 -2.40
C SER A 24 9.18 13.65 -2.89
N GLU A 25 10.26 13.79 -2.12
CA GLU A 25 11.51 14.36 -2.67
C GLU A 25 12.08 13.51 -3.82
N SER A 26 11.63 12.26 -3.96
CA SER A 26 11.89 11.40 -5.11
C SER A 26 10.61 10.76 -5.61
N ASP A 27 10.43 10.72 -6.92
CA ASP A 27 9.25 10.12 -7.56
C ASP A 27 9.40 8.59 -7.62
N PHE A 28 8.95 7.90 -6.57
CA PHE A 28 8.95 6.43 -6.53
C PHE A 28 7.64 5.84 -7.05
N PRO A 29 7.69 4.72 -7.79
CA PRO A 29 6.49 4.06 -8.27
C PRO A 29 5.68 3.44 -7.13
N ILE A 30 4.38 3.31 -7.37
CA ILE A 30 3.49 2.49 -6.55
C ILE A 30 3.39 1.12 -7.23
N GLU A 31 3.67 0.06 -6.48
CA GLU A 31 3.69 -1.31 -6.99
C GLU A 31 2.71 -2.19 -6.23
N ALA A 32 2.03 -3.08 -6.95
CA ALA A 32 1.20 -4.11 -6.33
C ALA A 32 2.05 -5.01 -5.44
N TYR A 33 1.53 -5.32 -4.24
CA TYR A 33 2.29 -6.05 -3.24
C TYR A 33 1.45 -7.13 -2.57
N ARG A 34 2.02 -8.34 -2.55
CA ARG A 34 1.45 -9.53 -1.91
C ARG A 34 2.19 -9.79 -0.61
N PHE A 35 1.55 -9.53 0.54
CA PHE A 35 2.17 -9.72 1.85
C PHE A 35 2.12 -11.20 2.29
N GLY A 36 0.95 -11.85 2.15
CA GLY A 36 0.76 -13.25 2.52
C GLY A 36 -0.38 -13.45 3.51
N ALA A 37 -0.45 -14.62 4.16
CA ALA A 37 -1.56 -14.97 5.07
C ALA A 37 -1.33 -14.49 6.52
N GLU A 38 -0.11 -14.08 6.87
CA GLU A 38 0.21 -13.56 8.21
C GLU A 38 -0.34 -12.14 8.37
N GLU A 39 -0.84 -11.80 9.57
CA GLU A 39 -1.31 -10.44 9.84
C GLU A 39 -0.14 -9.44 9.84
N PRO A 40 -0.24 -8.32 9.11
CA PRO A 40 0.84 -7.34 9.02
C PRO A 40 0.89 -6.50 10.30
N THR A 41 1.53 -7.02 11.34
CA THR A 41 1.92 -6.20 12.49
C THR A 41 3.24 -5.46 12.18
N PRO A 42 3.56 -4.36 12.89
CA PRO A 42 4.83 -3.65 12.70
C PRO A 42 6.05 -4.59 12.68
N SER A 43 6.09 -5.55 13.62
CA SER A 43 7.18 -6.53 13.70
C SER A 43 7.25 -7.46 12.48
N VAL A 44 6.12 -7.82 11.88
CA VAL A 44 6.05 -8.70 10.71
C VAL A 44 6.46 -7.93 9.45
N VAL A 45 6.01 -6.68 9.32
CA VAL A 45 6.39 -5.80 8.20
C VAL A 45 7.90 -5.56 8.20
N LEU A 46 8.50 -5.30 9.37
CA LEU A 46 9.95 -5.19 9.53
C LEU A 46 10.68 -6.46 9.10
N ARG A 47 10.22 -7.64 9.56
CA ARG A 47 10.79 -8.93 9.16
C ARG A 47 10.65 -9.17 7.65
N ALA A 48 9.50 -8.85 7.06
CA ALA A 48 9.23 -9.04 5.64
C ALA A 48 10.18 -8.21 4.75
N ARG A 49 10.65 -7.06 5.25
CA ARG A 49 11.65 -6.23 4.57
C ARG A 49 13.10 -6.46 5.02
N GLY A 50 13.33 -7.36 5.98
CA GLY A 50 14.66 -7.61 6.54
C GLY A 50 15.24 -6.40 7.27
N LEU A 51 14.37 -5.52 7.79
CA LEU A 51 14.77 -4.32 8.52
C LEU A 51 15.00 -4.63 10.01
N PRO A 52 15.87 -3.86 10.69
CA PRO A 52 16.07 -3.98 12.12
C PRO A 52 14.75 -3.84 12.92
N PRO A 53 14.59 -4.56 14.05
CA PRO A 53 13.40 -4.44 14.90
C PRO A 53 13.25 -3.05 15.55
N ASP A 54 14.36 -2.32 15.69
CA ASP A 54 14.39 -0.96 16.23
C ASP A 54 14.07 0.12 15.17
N THR A 55 13.83 -0.28 13.92
CA THR A 55 13.40 0.65 12.87
C THR A 55 12.02 1.21 13.23
N PRO A 56 11.83 2.54 13.18
CA PRO A 56 10.55 3.14 13.49
C PRO A 56 9.50 2.74 12.45
N VAL A 57 8.33 2.35 12.97
CA VAL A 57 7.15 2.04 12.18
C VAL A 57 6.03 2.93 12.66
N GLU A 58 5.48 3.72 11.75
CA GLU A 58 4.28 4.51 11.98
C GLU A 58 3.10 3.84 11.29
N GLU A 59 1.98 3.71 12.00
CA GLU A 59 0.71 3.24 11.44
C GLU A 59 -0.19 4.46 11.17
N THR A 60 -0.70 4.55 9.95
CA THR A 60 -1.61 5.62 9.54
C THR A 60 -2.81 5.07 8.77
N SER A 61 -3.78 5.93 8.47
CA SER A 61 -4.97 5.57 7.71
C SER A 61 -4.73 5.72 6.21
N LEU A 62 -5.48 4.97 5.40
CA LEU A 62 -5.46 5.11 3.94
C LEU A 62 -5.79 6.54 3.51
N ALA A 63 -6.81 7.15 4.13
CA ALA A 63 -7.24 8.50 3.82
C ALA A 63 -6.12 9.53 4.10
N SER A 64 -5.44 9.40 5.24
CA SER A 64 -4.33 10.28 5.61
C SER A 64 -3.11 10.07 4.69
N PHE A 65 -2.82 8.84 4.28
CA PHE A 65 -1.67 8.56 3.42
C PHE A 65 -1.83 9.09 1.99
N PHE A 66 -3.05 9.06 1.46
CA PHE A 66 -3.37 9.60 0.12
C PHE A 66 -3.98 11.01 0.17
N GLU A 67 -3.95 11.68 1.33
CA GLU A 67 -4.44 13.06 1.48
C GLU A 67 -3.68 14.00 0.52
N GLY A 68 -4.39 14.94 -0.09
CA GLY A 68 -3.86 15.81 -1.15
C GLY A 68 -3.67 15.13 -2.51
N LEU A 69 -3.30 13.84 -2.57
CA LEU A 69 -3.15 13.10 -3.83
C LEU A 69 -4.48 12.80 -4.51
N VAL A 70 -5.55 12.64 -3.72
CA VAL A 70 -6.90 12.39 -4.22
C VAL A 70 -7.75 13.66 -4.30
N GLU A 71 -7.19 14.84 -4.00
CA GLU A 71 -7.99 16.08 -3.94
C GLU A 71 -7.91 16.90 -5.23
N GLY A 72 -6.89 16.70 -6.07
CA GLY A 72 -6.74 17.42 -7.34
C GLY A 72 -7.74 17.01 -8.43
N ASP A 73 -7.90 17.85 -9.44
CA ASP A 73 -8.77 17.59 -10.61
C ASP A 73 -7.99 17.14 -11.85
N ASP A 74 -6.69 16.83 -11.69
CA ASP A 74 -5.85 16.28 -12.75
C ASP A 74 -6.02 14.76 -12.92
N ASP A 75 -5.48 14.24 -14.03
CA ASP A 75 -5.53 12.81 -14.36
C ASP A 75 -4.84 11.94 -13.30
N GLY A 76 -3.74 12.40 -12.72
CA GLY A 76 -3.04 11.70 -11.64
C GLY A 76 -3.93 11.54 -10.42
N SER A 77 -4.56 12.62 -9.96
CA SER A 77 -5.51 12.59 -8.85
C SER A 77 -6.70 11.67 -9.09
N GLY A 78 -7.23 11.64 -10.31
CA GLY A 78 -8.28 10.70 -10.72
C GLY A 78 -7.84 9.23 -10.63
N ARG A 79 -6.60 8.93 -11.03
CA ARG A 79 -6.03 7.58 -10.95
C ARG A 79 -5.73 7.14 -9.51
N PHE A 80 -5.27 8.05 -8.66
CA PHE A 80 -5.11 7.80 -7.23
C PHE A 80 -6.45 7.47 -6.55
N ARG A 81 -7.51 8.22 -6.86
CA ARG A 81 -8.88 7.90 -6.38
C ARG A 81 -9.30 6.50 -6.81
N ALA A 82 -9.12 6.16 -8.08
CA ALA A 82 -9.49 4.85 -8.59
C ALA A 82 -8.75 3.70 -7.87
N LEU A 83 -7.45 3.88 -7.57
CA LEU A 83 -6.68 2.92 -6.78
C LEU A 83 -7.20 2.81 -5.34
N VAL A 84 -7.44 3.95 -4.66
CA VAL A 84 -7.96 3.99 -3.29
C VAL A 84 -9.34 3.30 -3.21
N ASP A 85 -10.24 3.62 -4.14
CA ASP A 85 -11.57 3.02 -4.23
C ASP A 85 -11.51 1.51 -4.50
N LEU A 86 -10.58 1.07 -5.36
CA LEU A 86 -10.32 -0.35 -5.59
C LEU A 86 -9.92 -1.06 -4.31
N LEU A 87 -8.95 -0.52 -3.57
CA LEU A 87 -8.47 -1.11 -2.32
C LEU A 87 -9.57 -1.15 -1.25
N GLN A 88 -10.34 -0.06 -1.10
CA GLN A 88 -11.45 0.01 -0.13
C GLN A 88 -12.62 -0.92 -0.46
N ARG A 89 -12.87 -1.18 -1.74
CA ARG A 89 -13.95 -2.06 -2.17
C ARG A 89 -13.61 -3.54 -2.02
N GLU A 90 -12.38 -3.92 -2.34
CA GLU A 90 -11.97 -5.32 -2.46
C GLU A 90 -11.27 -5.86 -1.20
N LEU A 91 -10.73 -4.98 -0.35
CA LEU A 91 -9.98 -5.37 0.85
C LEU A 91 -10.63 -4.82 2.12
N ALA A 92 -10.63 -5.65 3.16
CA ALA A 92 -11.05 -5.27 4.51
C ALA A 92 -9.84 -4.94 5.39
N GLU A 93 -10.07 -4.31 6.54
CA GLU A 93 -9.02 -4.05 7.55
C GLU A 93 -7.77 -3.38 6.97
N LEU A 94 -7.97 -2.36 6.12
CA LEU A 94 -6.89 -1.61 5.51
C LEU A 94 -6.01 -0.95 6.57
N ARG A 95 -4.70 -1.17 6.47
CA ARG A 95 -3.67 -0.59 7.32
C ARG A 95 -2.57 0.00 6.46
N VAL A 96 -2.05 1.14 6.88
CA VAL A 96 -0.91 1.77 6.23
C VAL A 96 0.26 1.83 7.19
N TYR A 97 1.42 1.30 6.76
CA TYR A 97 2.65 1.30 7.52
C TYR A 97 3.70 2.14 6.82
N ARG A 98 4.30 3.10 7.53
CA ARG A 98 5.46 3.87 7.10
C ARG A 98 6.66 3.43 7.93
N VAL A 99 7.66 2.87 7.27
CA VAL A 99 8.80 2.22 7.93
C VAL A 99 10.08 2.97 7.59
N GLY A 100 10.68 3.63 8.59
CA GLY A 100 11.89 4.44 8.40
C GLY A 100 11.72 5.88 8.89
N LYS A 101 12.73 6.72 8.61
CA LYS A 101 12.72 8.16 8.93
C LYS A 101 13.10 9.04 7.75
N VAL A 102 14.14 8.64 7.02
CA VAL A 102 14.62 9.37 5.84
C VAL A 102 14.20 8.60 4.60
N ASP A 103 14.68 7.36 4.45
CA ASP A 103 14.14 6.41 3.50
C ASP A 103 12.96 5.67 4.14
N ILE A 104 11.76 5.99 3.70
CA ILE A 104 10.51 5.44 4.24
C ILE A 104 9.95 4.42 3.25
N ASP A 105 9.88 3.16 3.66
CA ASP A 105 9.12 2.14 2.97
C ASP A 105 7.65 2.22 3.41
N ALA A 106 6.75 2.54 2.49
CA ALA A 106 5.32 2.58 2.76
C ALA A 106 4.62 1.31 2.25
N PHE A 107 3.70 0.81 3.06
CA PHE A 107 2.85 -0.36 2.77
C PHE A 107 1.41 0.01 3.01
N VAL A 108 0.57 -0.22 2.01
CA VAL A 108 -0.88 -0.16 2.13
C VAL A 108 -1.37 -1.59 1.99
N LEU A 109 -1.84 -2.18 3.09
CA LEU A 109 -2.20 -3.59 3.15
C LEU A 109 -3.64 -3.73 3.62
N GLY A 110 -4.40 -4.59 2.96
CA GLY A 110 -5.74 -4.98 3.38
C GLY A 110 -5.95 -6.48 3.23
N ARG A 111 -6.91 -7.01 3.98
CA ARG A 111 -7.27 -8.42 4.00
C ARG A 111 -8.29 -8.72 2.90
N HIS A 112 -7.89 -9.57 1.97
CA HIS A 112 -8.76 -10.14 0.95
C HIS A 112 -9.68 -11.22 1.55
N PRO A 113 -10.89 -11.47 1.01
CA PRO A 113 -11.78 -12.54 1.47
C PRO A 113 -11.16 -13.95 1.48
N SER A 114 -10.11 -14.19 0.71
CA SER A 114 -9.30 -15.42 0.77
C SER A 114 -8.55 -15.65 2.10
N GLY A 115 -8.38 -14.61 2.91
CA GLY A 115 -7.53 -14.58 4.10
C GLY A 115 -6.10 -14.07 3.87
N MET A 116 -5.71 -13.80 2.62
CA MET A 116 -4.43 -13.16 2.30
C MET A 116 -4.48 -11.64 2.46
N TRP A 117 -3.35 -11.07 2.85
CA TRP A 117 -3.07 -9.65 2.87
C TRP A 117 -2.39 -9.22 1.58
N LEU A 118 -2.97 -8.22 0.93
CA LEU A 118 -2.58 -7.68 -0.36
C LEU A 118 -2.67 -6.15 -0.32
N GLY A 119 -2.08 -5.49 -1.30
CA GLY A 119 -2.29 -4.06 -1.52
C GLY A 119 -1.17 -3.48 -2.36
N VAL A 120 -0.61 -2.36 -1.93
CA VAL A 120 0.48 -1.67 -2.65
C VAL A 120 1.63 -1.31 -1.73
N THR A 121 2.81 -1.12 -2.32
CA THR A 121 3.99 -0.61 -1.63
C THR A 121 4.62 0.51 -2.46
N THR A 122 5.25 1.45 -1.78
CA THR A 122 6.03 2.51 -2.40
C THR A 122 7.14 2.95 -1.46
N LYS A 123 8.04 3.80 -1.93
CA LYS A 123 9.12 4.41 -1.15
C LYS A 123 8.93 5.92 -1.13
N LEU A 124 9.33 6.55 -0.04
CA LEU A 124 9.34 8.00 0.09
C LEU A 124 10.67 8.43 0.69
N VAL A 125 11.14 9.60 0.31
CA VAL A 125 12.29 10.24 0.95
C VAL A 125 11.82 11.53 1.61
N GLU A 126 12.17 11.69 2.89
CA GLU A 126 11.91 12.89 3.69
C GLU A 126 13.23 13.36 4.34
N THR A 127 13.67 14.59 4.02
CA THR A 127 14.86 15.25 4.59
C THR A 127 14.61 16.08 5.84
#